data_AF-A0A352WK65-F1
#
_entry.id   AF-A0A352WK65-F1
#
_cell.length_a   1.000
_cell.length_b   1.000
_cell.length_c   1.000
_cell.angle_alpha   90.00
_cell.angle_beta   90.00
_cell.angle_gamma   90.00
#
_symmetry.space_group_name_H-M   'P 1'
#
loop_
_entity.id
_entity.type
_entity.pdbx_description
1 polymer ?
#
loop_
_entity_poly.entity_id
_entity_poly.type
_entity_poly.pdbx_seq_one_letter_code
_entity_poly.pdbx_strand_id
1 'polypeptide(L)' 'MSQEMINKIRENIEKRFVGKESVINNVLIALLAGGHVLIEDVPGVGKTTFAKA' A
#
# COMPACT_ATOMS: atom_id res chain seq x y z
N MET A 1 -6.23 -3.62 -14.81
CA MET A 1 -4.78 -3.40 -14.59
C MET A 1 -4.05 -4.70 -14.90
N SER A 2 -2.91 -4.68 -15.61
CA SER A 2 -2.15 -5.92 -15.87
C SER A 2 -1.38 -6.38 -14.63
N GLN A 3 -1.08 -7.67 -14.55
CA GLN A 3 -0.36 -8.23 -13.38
C GLN A 3 1.03 -7.62 -13.20
N GLU A 4 1.69 -7.28 -14.31
CA GLU A 4 2.98 -6.59 -14.32
C GLU A 4 2.88 -5.17 -13.72
N MET A 5 1.80 -4.44 -14.00
CA MET A 5 1.58 -3.11 -13.46
C MET A 5 1.30 -3.14 -11.94
N ILE A 6 0.54 -4.13 -11.47
CA ILE A 6 0.31 -4.36 -10.03
C ILE A 6 1.64 -4.59 -9.32
N ASN A 7 2.50 -5.43 -9.88
CA ASN A 7 3.81 -5.72 -9.30
C ASN A 7 4.71 -4.48 -9.26
N LYS A 8 4.74 -3.69 -10.34
CA LYS A 8 5.48 -2.41 -10.37
C LYS A 8 5.02 -1.41 -9.30
N ILE A 9 3.72 -1.34 -9.03
CA ILE A 9 3.19 -0.48 -7.97
C ILE A 9 3.61 -1.03 -6.59
N ARG A 10 3.44 -2.34 -6.37
CA ARG A 10 3.85 -3.01 -5.12
C ARG A 10 5.33 -2.76 -4.80
N GLU A 11 6.22 -3.02 -5.75
CA GLU A 11 7.67 -2.83 -5.59
C GLU A 11 8.04 -1.37 -5.26
N ASN A 12 7.34 -0.38 -5.81
CA ASN A 12 7.60 1.01 -5.49
C ASN A 12 7.18 1.39 -4.07
N ILE A 13 6.07 0.81 -3.58
CA ILE A 13 5.61 1.02 -2.20
C ILE A 13 6.57 0.33 -1.21
N GLU A 14 7.01 -0.89 -1.50
CA GLU A 14 7.92 -1.67 -0.64
C GLU A 14 9.27 -0.99 -0.42
N LYS A 15 9.78 -0.21 -1.39
CA LYS A 15 11.02 0.60 -1.23
C LYS A 15 10.94 1.60 -0.08
N ARG A 16 9.75 2.06 0.29
CA ARG A 16 9.54 3.05 1.37
C ARG A 16 8.79 2.47 2.57
N PHE A 17 8.18 1.30 2.43
CA PHE A 17 7.31 0.71 3.44
C PHE A 17 7.66 -0.76 3.70
N VAL A 18 8.77 -0.96 4.41
CA VAL A 18 9.38 -2.27 4.67
C VAL A 18 8.57 -3.06 5.70
N GLY A 19 8.40 -4.38 5.47
CA GLY A 19 7.83 -5.31 6.45
C GLY A 19 6.31 -5.24 6.63
N LYS A 20 5.59 -4.64 5.68
CA LYS A 20 4.13 -4.42 5.75
C LYS A 20 3.41 -4.92 4.48
N GLU A 21 3.85 -6.04 3.91
CA GLU A 21 3.29 -6.63 2.67
C GLU A 21 1.77 -6.83 2.72
N SER A 22 1.23 -7.28 3.85
CA SER A 22 -0.22 -7.48 4.02
C SER A 22 -1.01 -6.18 3.88
N VAL A 23 -0.49 -5.06 4.41
CA VAL A 23 -1.08 -3.73 4.30
C VAL A 23 -1.07 -3.26 2.84
N ILE A 24 0.06 -3.45 2.15
CA ILE A 24 0.22 -3.10 0.74
C ILE A 24 -0.80 -3.86 -0.11
N ASN A 25 -0.93 -5.17 0.12
CA ASN A 25 -1.89 -6.00 -0.61
C ASN A 25 -3.34 -5.58 -0.35
N ASN A 26 -3.73 -5.30 0.90
CA ASN A 26 -5.09 -4.84 1.21
C ASN A 26 -5.41 -3.50 0.54
N VAL A 27 -4.44 -2.58 0.47
CA VAL A 27 -4.60 -1.29 -0.20
C VAL A 27 -4.74 -1.44 -1.69
N LEU A 28 -3.94 -2.31 -2.31
CA LEU A 28 -4.08 -2.64 -3.74
C LEU A 28 -5.43 -3.28 -4.04
N ILE A 29 -5.91 -4.20 -3.19
CA ILE A 29 -7.24 -4.82 -3.32
C ILE A 29 -8.33 -3.75 -3.25
N ALA A 30 -8.29 -2.89 -2.24
CA ALA A 30 -9.28 -1.83 -2.07
C ALA A 30 -9.27 -0.85 -3.26
N LEU A 31 -8.08 -0.45 -3.73
CA LEU A 31 -7.94 0.43 -4.89
C LEU A 31 -8.56 -0.19 -6.15
N LEU A 32 -8.26 -1.46 -6.42
CA LEU A 32 -8.79 -2.19 -7.57
C LEU A 32 -10.31 -2.42 -7.48
N ALA A 33 -10.83 -2.57 -6.25
CA ALA A 33 -12.25 -2.72 -5.99
C ALA A 33 -13.03 -1.39 -5.90
N GLY A 34 -12.34 -0.23 -5.99
CA GLY A 34 -12.95 1.09 -5.77
C GLY A 34 -13.41 1.34 -4.34
N GLY A 35 -12.84 0.61 -3.37
CA GLY A 35 -13.12 0.75 -1.94
C GLY A 35 -12.24 1.79 -1.25
N HIS A 36 -12.42 1.90 0.06
CA HIS A 36 -11.66 2.82 0.92
C HIS A 36 -10.87 2.04 1.98
N VAL A 37 -9.73 2.56 2.39
CA VAL A 37 -8.89 1.98 3.45
C VAL A 37 -8.66 3.01 4.54
N LEU A 38 -8.87 2.61 5.78
CA LEU A 38 -8.43 3.33 6.97
C LEU A 38 -7.14 2.66 7.49
N ILE A 39 -6.09 3.45 7.69
CA ILE A 39 -4.81 2.96 8.21
C ILE A 39 -4.68 3.42 9.66
N GLU A 40 -4.97 2.54 10.60
CA GLU A 40 -4.72 2.75 12.03
C GLU A 40 -3.46 2.00 12.47
N ASP A 41 -2.54 2.72 13.10
CA ASP A 41 -1.31 2.16 13.68
C ASP A 41 -0.77 3.18 14.70
N VAL A 42 0.26 2.85 15.48
CA VAL A 42 0.88 3.75 16.46
C VAL A 42 1.64 4.92 15.78
N PRO A 43 1.81 6.10 16.42
CA PRO A 43 2.52 7.23 15.81
C PRO A 43 3.94 6.87 15.35
N GLY A 44 4.41 7.45 14.24
CA GLY A 44 5.79 7.28 13.74
C GLY A 44 6.04 6.10 12.78
N VAL A 45 5.05 5.24 12.53
CA VAL A 45 5.17 4.05 11.64
C VAL A 45 4.95 4.33 10.14
N GLY A 46 5.08 5.60 9.71
CA GLY A 46 5.09 5.97 8.30
C GLY A 46 3.72 6.02 7.58
N LYS A 47 2.59 5.97 8.29
CA LYS A 47 1.23 6.06 7.71
C LYS A 47 1.04 7.20 6.69
N THR A 48 1.54 8.39 7.02
CA THR A 48 1.45 9.55 6.13
C THR A 48 2.30 9.40 4.87
N THR A 49 3.48 8.79 5.01
CA THR A 49 4.36 8.50 3.87
C THR A 49 3.69 7.48 2.95
N PHE A 50 3.06 6.46 3.53
CA PHE A 50 2.33 5.44 2.78
C PHE A 50 1.17 6.03 1.98
N ALA A 51 0.36 6.90 2.59
CA ALA A 51 -0.77 7.53 1.91
C ALA A 51 -0.37 8.49 0.76
N LYS A 52 0.90 8.90 0.69
CA LYS A 52 1.42 9.84 -0.34
C LYS A 52 2.20 9.14 -1.47
N ALA A 53 2.63 7.90 -1.26
CA ALA A 53 3.45 7.14 -2.21
C ALA A 53 2.59 6.55 -3.33
#